data_AF-A0A7V3D3J6-F1
#
_entry.id   AF-A0A7V3D3J6-F1
#
_cell.length_a   1.000
_cell.length_b   1.000
_cell.length_c   1.000
_cell.angle_alpha   90.00
_cell.angle_beta   90.00
_cell.angle_gamma   90.00
#
_symmetry.space_group_name_H-M   'P 1'
#
loop_
_entity.id
_entity.type
_entity.pdbx_description
1 polymer ?
#
loop_
_entity_poly.entity_id
_entity_poly.type
_entity_poly.pdbx_seq_one_letter_code
_entity_poly.pdbx_strand_id
1 'polypeptide(L)'
;MKINTVEIEDTFAEAFPMTGARLLVTAETLPWARIAGQTATGYAASVIGCDAEAGIEGELTPDQTPDGRPGVSLLFFAFSRDALQKAVVNRVGQCLLTCPTTACYNGLPVVRERRIRIGGQLRFFGDGWQFSKLLEGRRYWRLPVMDGEFVCEDYFGTVKGVAGGNFLIVASTQAEGLAAAEAAIAAIRQVPGVICPFPGGIVRSGSKVGSRYKKLKASTNDAYCPTLRAVVRSQ
;
A
#
# COMPACT_ATOMS: atom_id res chain seq x y z
N MET A 1 25.09 -16.14 10.64
CA MET A 1 24.29 -16.53 11.84
C MET A 1 23.45 -17.76 11.50
N LYS A 2 22.91 -18.52 12.46
CA LYS A 2 21.87 -19.54 12.19
C LYS A 2 20.63 -19.28 13.03
N ILE A 3 19.46 -19.36 12.41
CA ILE A 3 18.16 -19.36 13.10
C ILE A 3 17.50 -20.70 12.77
N ASN A 4 17.15 -21.47 13.80
CA ASN A 4 16.82 -22.89 13.66
C ASN A 4 17.96 -23.64 12.95
N THR A 5 17.66 -24.30 11.84
CA THR A 5 18.63 -25.00 10.98
C THR A 5 19.01 -24.20 9.74
N VAL A 6 18.48 -22.98 9.58
CA VAL A 6 18.67 -22.15 8.37
C VAL A 6 19.83 -21.18 8.59
N GLU A 7 20.73 -21.13 7.61
CA GLU A 7 21.80 -20.14 7.58
C GLU A 7 21.26 -18.77 7.20
N ILE A 8 21.67 -17.77 7.99
CA ILE A 8 21.39 -16.36 7.72
C ILE A 8 22.71 -15.72 7.32
N GLU A 9 22.77 -15.28 6.07
CA GLU A 9 23.89 -14.55 5.51
C GLU A 9 24.11 -13.24 6.29
N ASP A 10 25.36 -12.97 6.64
CA ASP A 10 25.74 -11.74 7.34
C ASP A 10 25.84 -10.58 6.34
N THR A 11 24.70 -10.00 6.03
CA THR A 11 24.53 -8.92 5.05
C THR A 11 23.40 -7.98 5.47
N PHE A 12 23.08 -6.99 4.64
CA PHE A 12 22.03 -6.01 4.91
C PHE A 12 21.11 -5.81 3.71
N ALA A 13 19.89 -5.32 3.98
CA ALA A 13 18.95 -4.89 2.96
C ALA A 13 19.02 -3.36 2.79
N GLU A 14 19.34 -2.90 1.59
CA GLU A 14 19.33 -1.47 1.27
C GLU A 14 17.90 -0.98 0.98
N ALA A 15 17.44 0.00 1.76
CA ALA A 15 16.10 0.56 1.66
C ALA A 15 16.15 2.07 1.37
N PHE A 16 15.04 2.61 0.86
CA PHE A 16 14.96 3.97 0.34
C PHE A 16 13.88 4.79 1.05
N PRO A 17 14.10 6.10 1.26
CA PRO A 17 13.08 6.97 1.83
C PRO A 17 11.92 7.17 0.84
N MET A 18 10.68 7.10 1.33
CA MET A 18 9.46 7.39 0.57
C MET A 18 8.52 8.30 1.35
N THR A 19 7.57 8.94 0.66
CA THR A 19 6.46 9.64 1.32
C THR A 19 5.31 8.65 1.48
N GLY A 20 4.81 8.49 2.71
CA GLY A 20 3.72 7.57 3.04
C GLY A 20 2.46 8.29 3.52
N ALA A 21 1.29 7.70 3.26
CA ALA A 21 -0.01 8.05 3.84
C ALA A 21 -0.72 6.80 4.36
N ARG A 22 -1.54 6.96 5.41
CA ARG A 22 -2.41 5.91 5.96
C ARG A 22 -3.86 6.34 5.82
N LEU A 23 -4.65 5.51 5.16
CA LEU A 23 -6.09 5.71 4.95
C LEU A 23 -6.83 4.68 5.79
N LEU A 24 -7.87 5.10 6.50
CA LEU A 24 -8.82 4.22 7.16
C LEU A 24 -10.07 4.20 6.29
N VAL A 25 -10.43 3.01 5.79
CA VAL A 25 -11.59 2.83 4.93
C VAL A 25 -12.60 1.97 5.65
N THR A 26 -13.79 2.51 5.88
CA THR A 26 -14.88 1.79 6.54
C THR A 26 -15.96 1.45 5.53
N ALA A 27 -16.76 0.43 5.85
CA ALA A 27 -17.91 0.01 5.06
C ALA A 27 -18.97 -0.56 5.98
N GLU A 28 -20.14 -0.90 5.44
CA GLU A 28 -21.22 -1.53 6.21
C GLU A 28 -20.77 -2.86 6.84
N THR A 29 -19.98 -3.64 6.11
CA THR A 29 -19.43 -4.91 6.59
C THR A 29 -17.96 -5.03 6.25
N LEU A 30 -17.23 -5.82 7.06
CA LEU A 30 -15.81 -6.09 6.84
C LEU A 30 -15.50 -6.69 5.44
N PRO A 31 -16.31 -7.62 4.88
CA PRO A 31 -16.14 -8.04 3.49
C PRO A 31 -16.14 -6.89 2.48
N TRP A 32 -17.04 -5.90 2.60
CA TRP A 32 -17.06 -4.73 1.72
C TRP A 32 -15.83 -3.84 1.91
N ALA A 33 -15.40 -3.63 3.15
CA ALA A 33 -14.16 -2.88 3.43
C ALA A 33 -12.94 -3.58 2.81
N ARG A 34 -12.86 -4.92 2.86
CA ARG A 34 -11.81 -5.71 2.21
C ARG A 34 -11.83 -5.56 0.69
N ILE A 35 -13.00 -5.64 0.06
CA ILE A 35 -13.15 -5.43 -1.40
C ILE A 35 -12.64 -4.03 -1.78
N ALA A 36 -13.06 -3.00 -1.04
CA ALA A 36 -12.63 -1.62 -1.26
C ALA A 36 -11.11 -1.48 -1.14
N GLY A 37 -10.53 -2.04 -0.07
CA GLY A 37 -9.09 -2.06 0.17
C GLY A 37 -8.31 -2.75 -0.94
N GLN A 38 -8.69 -3.98 -1.31
CA GLN A 38 -8.05 -4.75 -2.38
C GLN A 38 -8.09 -4.01 -3.71
N THR A 39 -9.21 -3.39 -4.04
CA THR A 39 -9.39 -2.64 -5.29
C THR A 39 -8.51 -1.39 -5.29
N ALA A 40 -8.50 -0.63 -4.19
CA ALA A 40 -7.72 0.59 -4.05
C ALA A 40 -6.20 0.34 -4.03
N THR A 41 -5.75 -0.82 -3.56
CA THR A 41 -4.32 -1.19 -3.49
C THR A 41 -3.86 -2.12 -4.62
N GLY A 42 -4.75 -2.48 -5.55
CA GLY A 42 -4.38 -3.27 -6.74
C GLY A 42 -3.47 -2.49 -7.70
N TYR A 43 -2.72 -3.15 -8.59
CA TYR A 43 -1.80 -2.47 -9.53
C TYR A 43 -0.86 -1.44 -8.84
N ALA A 44 -0.29 -1.80 -7.69
CA ALA A 44 0.54 -0.91 -6.87
C ALA A 44 1.74 -1.65 -6.25
N ALA A 45 2.40 -2.49 -7.04
CA ALA A 45 3.47 -3.36 -6.53
C ALA A 45 4.83 -2.66 -6.43
N SER A 46 5.16 -1.76 -7.37
CA SER A 46 6.42 -1.04 -7.37
C SER A 46 6.31 0.29 -8.09
N VAL A 47 6.83 1.35 -7.48
CA VAL A 47 6.87 2.72 -8.04
C VAL A 47 7.76 2.85 -9.29
N ILE A 48 8.46 1.79 -9.70
CA ILE A 48 9.20 1.76 -10.98
C ILE A 48 8.24 1.79 -12.17
N GLY A 49 7.06 1.15 -12.04
CA GLY A 49 6.07 1.03 -13.12
C GLY A 49 4.63 1.34 -12.71
N CYS A 50 4.31 1.23 -11.42
CA CYS A 50 3.04 1.66 -10.85
C CYS A 50 3.12 3.12 -10.39
N ASP A 51 1.97 3.76 -10.19
CA ASP A 51 1.85 5.14 -9.70
C ASP A 51 2.12 5.28 -8.19
N ALA A 52 1.98 4.18 -7.44
CA ALA A 52 2.29 4.07 -6.02
C ALA A 52 2.70 2.63 -5.65
N GLU A 53 3.29 2.49 -4.47
CA GLU A 53 3.32 1.22 -3.71
C GLU A 53 2.20 1.24 -2.68
N ALA A 54 1.35 0.22 -2.64
CA ALA A 54 0.20 0.21 -1.73
C ALA A 54 -0.15 -1.20 -1.24
N GLY A 55 -0.83 -1.25 -0.10
CA GLY A 55 -1.27 -2.51 0.49
C GLY A 55 -2.22 -2.29 1.66
N ILE A 56 -2.95 -3.35 2.02
CA ILE A 56 -3.74 -3.41 3.25
C ILE A 56 -2.77 -3.69 4.40
N GLU A 57 -2.72 -2.76 5.36
CA GLU A 57 -1.96 -2.91 6.60
C GLU A 57 -2.65 -3.88 7.55
N GLY A 58 -3.97 -3.78 7.66
CA GLY A 58 -4.74 -4.59 8.59
C GLY A 58 -6.23 -4.23 8.61
N GLU A 59 -6.99 -5.05 9.33
CA GLU A 59 -8.42 -4.84 9.55
C GLU A 59 -8.64 -4.00 10.81
N LEU A 60 -9.72 -3.24 10.81
CA LEU A 60 -10.08 -2.33 11.89
C LEU A 60 -11.43 -2.74 12.47
N THR A 61 -11.49 -2.85 13.79
CA THR A 61 -12.74 -3.03 14.52
C THR A 61 -13.50 -1.70 14.62
N PRO A 62 -14.83 -1.73 14.84
CA PRO A 62 -15.65 -0.52 15.02
C PRO A 62 -15.10 0.52 16.02
N ASP A 63 -14.47 0.09 17.11
CA ASP A 63 -13.88 0.96 18.13
C ASP A 63 -12.59 1.67 17.67
N GLN A 64 -12.00 1.22 16.56
CA GLN A 64 -10.79 1.80 15.98
C GLN A 64 -11.09 2.79 14.86
N THR A 65 -12.36 2.97 14.47
CA THR A 65 -12.75 3.78 13.31
C THR A 65 -13.56 5.02 13.70
N PRO A 66 -13.45 6.13 12.95
CA PRO A 66 -14.12 7.38 13.31
C PRO A 66 -15.65 7.34 13.28
N ASP A 67 -16.24 6.40 12.54
CA ASP A 67 -17.69 6.29 12.32
C ASP A 67 -18.31 5.05 13.00
N GLY A 68 -17.53 4.30 13.78
CA GLY A 68 -18.04 3.13 14.50
C GLY A 68 -18.35 1.94 13.60
N ARG A 69 -17.83 1.89 12.36
CA ARG A 69 -18.06 0.79 11.40
C ARG A 69 -16.79 -0.05 11.21
N PRO A 70 -16.92 -1.34 10.82
CA PRO A 70 -15.75 -2.15 10.49
C PRO A 70 -14.99 -1.55 9.28
N GLY A 71 -13.67 -1.76 9.25
CA GLY A 71 -12.84 -1.17 8.21
C GLY A 71 -11.54 -1.89 7.92
N VAL A 72 -10.76 -1.27 7.04
CA VAL A 72 -9.38 -1.66 6.72
C VAL A 72 -8.48 -0.43 6.74
N SER A 73 -7.25 -0.62 7.20
CA SER A 73 -6.18 0.37 7.10
C SER A 73 -5.36 0.11 5.85
N LEU A 74 -5.16 1.13 5.03
CA LEU A 74 -4.39 1.07 3.79
C LEU A 74 -3.16 1.96 3.91
N LEU A 75 -2.00 1.47 3.47
CA LEU A 75 -0.81 2.30 3.31
C LEU A 75 -0.55 2.54 1.82
N PHE A 76 -0.19 3.79 1.51
CA PHE A 76 0.24 4.22 0.18
C PHE A 76 1.58 4.92 0.29
N PHE A 77 2.49 4.62 -0.63
CA PHE A 77 3.82 5.19 -0.71
C PHE A 77 4.14 5.67 -2.13
N ALA A 78 4.82 6.82 -2.23
CA ALA A 78 5.37 7.33 -3.47
C ALA A 78 6.62 8.18 -3.21
N PHE A 79 7.40 8.45 -4.26
CA PHE A 79 8.66 9.21 -4.16
C PHE A 79 8.48 10.65 -3.65
N SER A 80 7.34 11.27 -3.92
CA SER A 80 7.05 12.63 -3.49
C SER A 80 5.61 12.75 -2.99
N ARG A 81 5.37 13.79 -2.18
CA ARG A 81 4.04 14.12 -1.67
C ARG A 81 3.04 14.42 -2.80
N ASP A 82 3.48 15.04 -3.88
CA ASP A 82 2.61 15.38 -5.02
C ASP A 82 2.24 14.12 -5.82
N ALA A 83 3.21 13.23 -6.06
CA ALA A 83 2.95 11.93 -6.68
C ALA A 83 2.00 11.10 -5.82
N LEU A 84 2.23 11.08 -4.50
CA LEU A 84 1.35 10.40 -3.53
C LEU A 84 -0.06 10.97 -3.58
N GLN A 85 -0.24 12.30 -3.55
CA GLN A 85 -1.56 12.91 -3.63
C GLN A 85 -2.28 12.52 -4.93
N LYS A 86 -1.58 12.58 -6.07
CA LYS A 86 -2.16 12.22 -7.37
C LYS A 86 -2.63 10.76 -7.38
N ALA A 87 -1.78 9.84 -6.95
CA ALA A 87 -2.12 8.42 -6.88
C ALA A 87 -3.32 8.20 -5.94
N VAL A 88 -3.24 8.69 -4.70
CA VAL A 88 -4.29 8.44 -3.72
C VAL A 88 -5.63 9.08 -4.12
N VAL A 89 -5.65 10.30 -4.68
CA VAL A 89 -6.90 10.90 -5.19
C VAL A 89 -7.54 10.00 -6.26
N ASN A 90 -6.75 9.49 -7.21
CA ASN A 90 -7.26 8.57 -8.24
C ASN A 90 -7.77 7.25 -7.63
N ARG A 91 -7.03 6.66 -6.69
CA ARG A 91 -7.43 5.40 -6.02
C ARG A 91 -8.70 5.57 -5.19
N VAL A 92 -8.80 6.64 -4.40
CA VAL A 92 -10.00 6.92 -3.62
C VAL A 92 -11.18 7.22 -4.54
N GLY A 93 -11.00 8.04 -5.57
CA GLY A 93 -12.08 8.41 -6.50
C GLY A 93 -12.59 7.25 -7.36
N GLN A 94 -11.70 6.38 -7.84
CA GLN A 94 -12.07 5.31 -8.78
C GLN A 94 -12.30 3.94 -8.11
N CYS A 95 -11.87 3.76 -6.87
CA CYS A 95 -11.98 2.48 -6.17
C CYS A 95 -12.76 2.54 -4.85
N LEU A 96 -12.74 3.67 -4.13
CA LEU A 96 -13.46 3.79 -2.85
C LEU A 96 -14.80 4.50 -3.04
N LEU A 97 -14.81 5.71 -3.62
CA LEU A 97 -16.04 6.46 -3.89
C LEU A 97 -17.07 5.65 -4.69
N THR A 98 -16.59 4.77 -5.58
CA THR A 98 -17.41 3.88 -6.40
C THR A 98 -17.78 2.56 -5.72
N CYS A 99 -17.18 2.24 -4.57
CA CYS A 99 -17.44 1.01 -3.82
C CYS A 99 -18.60 1.24 -2.84
N PRO A 100 -19.61 0.34 -2.80
CA PRO A 100 -20.79 0.52 -1.97
C PRO A 100 -20.48 0.76 -0.50
N THR A 101 -21.25 1.64 0.13
CA THR A 101 -21.25 1.90 1.59
C THR A 101 -19.97 2.53 2.15
N THR A 102 -18.94 2.78 1.34
CA THR A 102 -17.63 3.14 1.88
C THR A 102 -17.55 4.56 2.42
N ALA A 103 -16.67 4.78 3.39
CA ALA A 103 -16.17 6.09 3.78
C ALA A 103 -14.64 6.05 3.94
N CYS A 104 -13.98 7.21 3.77
CA CYS A 104 -12.53 7.30 3.76
C CYS A 104 -12.01 8.40 4.69
N TYR A 105 -11.20 7.99 5.67
CA TYR A 105 -10.71 8.82 6.76
C TYR A 105 -9.20 8.80 6.87
N ASN A 106 -8.64 9.87 7.42
CA ASN A 106 -7.22 9.99 7.62
C ASN A 106 -6.74 9.22 8.86
N GLY A 107 -5.69 8.41 8.69
CA GLY A 107 -5.06 7.60 9.75
C GLY A 107 -3.76 8.15 10.33
N LEU A 108 -3.34 9.37 9.96
CA LEU A 108 -2.10 10.00 10.47
C LEU A 108 -2.35 11.40 11.04
N PRO A 109 -1.50 11.92 11.96
CA PRO A 109 -1.59 13.31 12.38
C PRO A 109 -1.49 14.28 11.19
N VAL A 110 -2.41 15.24 11.12
CA VAL A 110 -2.44 16.25 10.05
C VAL A 110 -1.60 17.45 10.46
N VAL A 111 -0.46 17.65 9.78
CA VAL A 111 0.38 18.84 9.92
C VAL A 111 0.36 19.62 8.60
N ARG A 112 0.27 20.96 8.65
CA ARG A 112 0.00 21.81 7.47
C ARG A 112 1.00 21.58 6.33
N GLU A 113 2.27 21.37 6.65
CA GLU A 113 3.37 21.17 5.71
C GLU A 113 3.53 19.70 5.30
N ARG A 114 2.88 18.76 5.99
CA ARG A 114 2.99 17.30 5.80
C ARG A 114 1.62 16.66 5.69
N ARG A 115 0.89 17.10 4.66
CA ARG A 115 -0.44 16.59 4.34
C ARG A 115 -0.71 16.64 2.84
N ILE A 116 -1.61 15.78 2.40
CA ILE A 116 -2.21 15.76 1.07
C ILE A 116 -3.70 16.04 1.18
N ARG A 117 -4.29 16.62 0.13
CA ARG A 117 -5.71 16.95 0.08
C ARG A 117 -6.45 15.96 -0.80
N ILE A 118 -7.34 15.17 -0.21
CA ILE A 118 -8.07 14.09 -0.89
C ILE A 118 -9.53 14.47 -1.04
N GLY A 119 -10.30 14.52 0.06
CA GLY A 119 -11.73 14.83 -0.02
C GLY A 119 -12.00 16.17 -0.71
N GLY A 120 -11.15 17.17 -0.50
CA GLY A 120 -11.27 18.46 -1.17
C GLY A 120 -11.05 18.44 -2.68
N GLN A 121 -10.35 17.43 -3.21
CA GLN A 121 -10.21 17.20 -4.65
C GLN A 121 -11.42 16.43 -5.20
N LEU A 122 -11.90 15.43 -4.44
CA LEU A 122 -13.02 14.58 -4.86
C LEU A 122 -14.37 15.29 -4.77
N ARG A 123 -14.52 16.27 -3.87
CA ARG A 123 -15.80 16.96 -3.59
C ARG A 123 -16.49 17.53 -4.84
N PHE A 124 -15.73 17.87 -5.89
CA PHE A 124 -16.27 18.42 -7.12
C PHE A 124 -17.12 17.41 -7.89
N PHE A 125 -16.97 16.11 -7.63
CA PHE A 125 -17.87 15.08 -8.17
C PHE A 125 -19.32 15.28 -7.70
N GLY A 126 -19.53 15.94 -6.55
CA GLY A 126 -20.87 16.31 -6.09
C GLY A 126 -21.53 17.45 -6.89
N ASP A 127 -20.86 18.03 -7.89
CA ASP A 127 -21.42 19.04 -8.81
C ASP A 127 -22.16 20.21 -8.13
N GLY A 128 -21.60 20.72 -7.03
CA GLY A 128 -22.20 21.81 -6.26
C GLY A 128 -23.12 21.36 -5.12
N TRP A 129 -23.50 20.08 -5.08
CA TRP A 129 -24.38 19.48 -4.08
C TRP A 129 -23.65 18.85 -2.90
N GLN A 130 -22.31 18.85 -2.92
CA GLN A 130 -21.51 18.36 -1.80
C GLN A 130 -21.70 19.20 -0.53
N PHE A 131 -21.81 18.53 0.62
CA PHE A 131 -21.86 19.19 1.92
C PHE A 131 -20.49 19.17 2.59
N SER A 132 -20.17 20.24 3.32
CA SER A 132 -19.00 20.28 4.19
C SER A 132 -19.42 20.26 5.67
N LYS A 133 -18.70 19.51 6.49
CA LYS A 133 -18.83 19.53 7.96
C LYS A 133 -17.46 19.69 8.58
N LEU A 134 -17.38 20.49 9.64
CA LEU A 134 -16.18 20.65 10.46
C LEU A 134 -16.52 20.12 11.86
N LEU A 135 -15.94 19.00 12.23
CA LEU A 135 -16.14 18.35 13.52
C LEU A 135 -14.78 18.22 14.19
N GLU A 136 -14.64 18.76 15.40
CA GLU A 136 -13.39 18.65 16.18
C GLU A 136 -12.12 19.07 15.40
N GLY A 137 -12.25 20.13 14.58
CA GLY A 137 -11.15 20.63 13.75
C GLY A 137 -10.85 19.80 12.49
N ARG A 138 -11.55 18.68 12.27
CA ARG A 138 -11.45 17.82 11.08
C ARG A 138 -12.57 18.16 10.09
N ARG A 139 -12.21 18.40 8.83
CA ARG A 139 -13.17 18.71 7.77
C ARG A 139 -13.52 17.46 7.00
N TYR A 140 -14.81 17.23 6.81
CA TYR A 140 -15.37 16.14 6.05
C TYR A 140 -16.20 16.68 4.89
N TRP A 141 -16.13 15.98 3.76
CA TRP A 141 -16.98 16.18 2.60
C TRP A 141 -17.96 15.02 2.50
N ARG A 142 -19.23 15.34 2.25
CA ARG A 142 -20.30 14.37 1.98
C ARG A 142 -20.75 14.59 0.54
N LEU A 143 -20.45 13.62 -0.32
CA LEU A 143 -20.75 13.70 -1.75
C LEU A 143 -22.03 12.89 -2.00
N PRO A 144 -23.10 13.51 -2.54
CA PRO A 144 -24.29 12.76 -2.89
C PRO A 144 -23.98 11.79 -4.04
N VAL A 145 -24.36 10.53 -3.87
CA VAL A 145 -24.17 9.43 -4.82
C VAL A 145 -25.40 8.52 -4.83
N MET A 146 -25.47 7.54 -5.74
CA MET A 146 -26.67 6.74 -5.94
C MET A 146 -27.10 5.93 -4.71
N ASP A 147 -26.17 5.44 -3.90
CA ASP A 147 -26.48 4.66 -2.68
C ASP A 147 -26.63 5.55 -1.42
N GLY A 148 -26.55 6.87 -1.57
CA GLY A 148 -26.66 7.83 -0.47
C GLY A 148 -25.55 8.87 -0.52
N GLU A 149 -24.55 8.72 0.35
CA GLU A 149 -23.44 9.68 0.46
C GLU A 149 -22.09 8.99 0.61
N PHE A 150 -21.10 9.45 -0.15
CA PHE A 150 -19.70 9.11 0.09
C PHE A 150 -19.08 10.15 1.03
N VAL A 151 -18.60 9.69 2.20
CA VAL A 151 -17.94 10.53 3.19
C VAL A 151 -16.42 10.44 3.03
N CYS A 152 -15.75 11.59 2.87
CA CYS A 152 -14.30 11.65 2.77
C CYS A 152 -13.71 12.84 3.55
N GLU A 153 -12.69 12.59 4.36
CA GLU A 153 -11.96 13.64 5.06
C GLU A 153 -11.19 14.56 4.07
N ASP A 154 -11.05 15.86 4.37
CA ASP A 154 -10.45 16.83 3.44
C ASP A 154 -8.93 16.61 3.29
N TYR A 155 -8.23 16.43 4.41
CA TYR A 155 -6.77 16.33 4.47
C TYR A 155 -6.31 15.05 5.14
N PHE A 156 -5.23 14.49 4.61
CA PHE A 156 -4.59 13.28 5.11
C PHE A 156 -3.14 13.60 5.45
N GLY A 157 -2.70 13.21 6.65
CA GLY A 157 -1.32 13.38 7.08
C GLY A 157 -0.37 12.54 6.23
N THR A 158 0.87 13.02 6.07
CA THR A 158 1.94 12.24 5.44
C THR A 158 3.15 12.12 6.34
N VAL A 159 3.86 11.01 6.20
CA VAL A 159 5.13 10.74 6.90
C VAL A 159 6.25 10.45 5.92
N LYS A 160 7.49 10.58 6.38
CA LYS A 160 8.63 9.96 5.70
C LYS A 160 8.66 8.48 6.12
N GLY A 161 8.37 7.60 5.18
CA GLY A 161 8.46 6.15 5.34
C GLY A 161 9.72 5.58 4.72
N VAL A 162 9.84 4.26 4.78
CA VAL A 162 10.94 3.48 4.22
C VAL A 162 10.35 2.43 3.29
N ALA A 163 10.90 2.28 2.10
CA ALA A 163 10.52 1.28 1.13
C ALA A 163 11.72 0.42 0.72
N GLY A 164 11.47 -0.83 0.31
CA GLY A 164 12.52 -1.73 -0.16
C GLY A 164 13.24 -2.52 0.93
N GLY A 165 12.79 -2.46 2.19
CA GLY A 165 13.22 -3.46 3.19
C GLY A 165 12.83 -4.86 2.71
N ASN A 166 13.81 -5.77 2.63
CA ASN A 166 13.61 -7.08 2.01
C ASN A 166 14.54 -8.14 2.62
N PHE A 167 14.23 -9.40 2.35
CA PHE A 167 15.14 -10.54 2.49
C PHE A 167 14.77 -11.57 1.42
N LEU A 168 15.72 -12.45 1.08
CA LEU A 168 15.52 -13.51 0.11
C LEU A 168 15.40 -14.86 0.83
N ILE A 169 14.52 -15.72 0.32
CA ILE A 169 14.39 -17.11 0.77
C ILE A 169 14.96 -18.01 -0.32
N VAL A 170 16.01 -18.75 0.01
CA VAL A 170 16.61 -19.77 -0.86
C VAL A 170 16.17 -21.14 -0.37
N ALA A 171 15.59 -21.94 -1.25
CA ALA A 171 15.05 -23.26 -0.94
C ALA A 171 15.40 -24.28 -2.03
N SER A 172 15.34 -25.56 -1.71
CA SER A 172 15.66 -26.66 -2.64
C SER A 172 14.62 -26.81 -3.74
N THR A 173 13.37 -26.46 -3.46
CA THR A 173 12.26 -26.49 -4.42
C THR A 173 11.44 -25.21 -4.41
N GLN A 174 10.74 -24.94 -5.51
CA GLN A 174 9.81 -23.81 -5.60
C GLN A 174 8.71 -23.89 -4.53
N ALA A 175 8.19 -25.10 -4.26
CA ALA A 175 7.10 -25.29 -3.30
C ALA A 175 7.53 -24.96 -1.87
N GLU A 176 8.72 -25.41 -1.46
CA GLU A 176 9.30 -25.08 -0.14
C GLU A 176 9.56 -23.56 0.00
N GLY A 177 10.11 -22.94 -1.04
CA GLY A 177 10.36 -21.49 -1.04
C GLY A 177 9.06 -20.68 -0.92
N LEU A 178 8.01 -21.09 -1.63
CA LEU A 178 6.70 -20.45 -1.54
C LEU A 178 6.07 -20.63 -0.16
N ALA A 179 6.07 -21.85 0.39
CA ALA A 179 5.51 -22.11 1.72
C ALA A 179 6.20 -21.29 2.82
N ALA A 180 7.53 -21.16 2.75
CA ALA A 180 8.29 -20.32 3.66
C ALA A 180 7.95 -18.83 3.49
N ALA A 181 7.80 -18.36 2.24
CA ALA A 181 7.42 -16.98 1.96
C ALA A 181 6.00 -16.67 2.45
N GLU A 182 5.03 -17.58 2.25
CA GLU A 182 3.66 -17.42 2.76
C GLU A 182 3.63 -17.35 4.30
N ALA A 183 4.41 -18.19 4.98
CA ALA A 183 4.55 -18.14 6.43
C ALA A 183 5.15 -16.80 6.90
N ALA A 184 6.16 -16.29 6.19
CA ALA A 184 6.73 -14.97 6.49
C ALA A 184 5.71 -13.83 6.30
N ILE A 185 4.91 -13.87 5.23
CA ILE A 185 3.87 -12.85 5.00
C ILE A 185 2.77 -12.93 6.05
N ALA A 186 2.38 -14.13 6.50
CA ALA A 186 1.43 -14.28 7.60
C ALA A 186 1.93 -13.62 8.89
N ALA A 187 3.23 -13.72 9.18
CA ALA A 187 3.86 -13.05 10.31
C ALA A 187 3.95 -11.52 10.12
N ILE A 188 4.39 -11.06 8.94
CA ILE A 188 4.54 -9.62 8.65
C ILE A 188 3.20 -8.89 8.72
N ARG A 189 2.09 -9.53 8.31
CA ARG A 189 0.74 -8.95 8.40
C ARG A 189 0.28 -8.63 9.82
N GLN A 190 0.95 -9.16 10.85
CA GLN A 190 0.66 -8.83 12.24
C GLN A 190 1.41 -7.56 12.71
N VAL A 191 2.31 -7.01 11.89
CA VAL A 191 3.14 -5.85 12.24
C VAL A 191 2.45 -4.55 11.77
N PRO A 192 2.04 -3.67 12.68
CA PRO A 192 1.43 -2.38 12.30
C PRO A 192 2.42 -1.50 11.53
N GLY A 193 1.90 -0.69 10.61
CA GLY A 193 2.69 0.24 9.81
C GLY A 193 3.52 -0.40 8.69
N VAL A 194 3.31 -1.69 8.40
CA VAL A 194 4.04 -2.44 7.37
C VAL A 194 3.08 -3.00 6.32
N ILE A 195 3.50 -2.98 5.06
CA ILE A 195 2.83 -3.68 3.96
C ILE A 195 3.85 -4.44 3.12
N CYS A 196 3.38 -5.46 2.40
CA CYS A 196 4.13 -6.16 1.37
C CYS A 196 3.42 -5.91 0.02
N PRO A 197 3.86 -4.91 -0.78
CA PRO A 197 3.06 -4.39 -1.90
C PRO A 197 2.98 -5.32 -3.12
N PHE A 198 3.87 -6.32 -3.20
CA PHE A 198 3.87 -7.28 -4.30
C PHE A 198 2.68 -8.25 -4.22
N PRO A 199 2.33 -8.94 -5.33
CA PRO A 199 1.24 -9.92 -5.33
C PRO A 199 1.40 -10.99 -4.23
N GLY A 200 0.40 -11.12 -3.37
CA GLY A 200 0.48 -12.01 -2.19
C GLY A 200 1.53 -11.61 -1.14
N GLY A 201 2.17 -10.45 -1.31
CA GLY A 201 3.31 -9.97 -0.53
C GLY A 201 4.68 -10.48 -1.00
N ILE A 202 4.74 -11.28 -2.09
CA ILE A 202 5.94 -12.07 -2.44
C ILE A 202 6.50 -11.62 -3.78
N VAL A 203 7.83 -11.48 -3.86
CA VAL A 203 8.56 -11.17 -5.10
C VAL A 203 9.14 -12.44 -5.69
N ARG A 204 8.63 -12.88 -6.84
CA ARG A 204 9.23 -14.02 -7.58
C ARG A 204 10.33 -13.61 -8.56
N SER A 205 10.32 -12.36 -9.02
CA SER A 205 11.09 -11.95 -10.20
C SER A 205 12.53 -11.60 -9.88
N GLY A 206 12.79 -10.89 -8.78
CA GLY A 206 14.11 -10.37 -8.41
C GLY A 206 14.70 -9.44 -9.47
N SER A 207 14.94 -8.17 -9.14
CA SER A 207 15.53 -7.23 -10.10
C SER A 207 16.89 -6.72 -9.66
N LYS A 208 17.73 -6.39 -10.65
CA LYS A 208 18.94 -5.60 -10.48
C LYS A 208 18.80 -4.26 -11.19
N VAL A 209 19.57 -3.28 -10.73
CA VAL A 209 19.65 -1.96 -11.37
C VAL A 209 20.34 -2.10 -12.73
N GLY A 210 19.75 -1.46 -13.75
CA GLY A 210 20.26 -1.47 -15.11
C GLY A 210 19.88 -2.71 -15.89
N SER A 211 20.29 -2.73 -17.16
CA SER A 211 19.99 -3.81 -18.10
C SER A 211 21.01 -3.81 -19.24
N ARG A 212 21.22 -4.98 -19.86
CA ARG A 212 21.91 -5.08 -21.15
C ARG A 212 21.17 -4.30 -22.24
N TYR A 213 19.85 -4.15 -22.11
CA TYR A 213 19.02 -3.33 -22.99
C TYR A 213 18.89 -1.92 -22.43
N LYS A 214 19.57 -0.94 -23.04
CA LYS A 214 19.72 0.44 -22.55
C LYS A 214 18.42 1.19 -22.19
N LYS A 215 17.28 0.80 -22.76
CA LYS A 215 15.97 1.43 -22.49
C LYS A 215 15.34 0.96 -21.17
N LEU A 216 15.84 -0.12 -20.56
CA LEU A 216 15.27 -0.69 -19.33
C LEU A 216 16.05 -0.20 -18.10
N LYS A 217 15.32 0.35 -17.12
CA LYS A 217 15.87 0.81 -15.83
C LYS A 217 16.25 -0.34 -14.90
N ALA A 218 15.58 -1.48 -15.03
CA ALA A 218 15.81 -2.67 -14.22
C ALA A 218 15.72 -3.92 -15.11
N SER A 219 16.39 -4.99 -14.70
CA SER A 219 16.34 -6.30 -15.36
C SER A 219 16.40 -7.43 -14.34
N THR A 220 16.26 -8.68 -14.78
CA THR A 220 16.36 -9.85 -13.90
C THR A 220 17.68 -9.86 -13.14
N ASN A 221 17.64 -10.24 -11.87
CA ASN A 221 18.84 -10.49 -11.10
C ASN A 221 19.35 -11.92 -11.43
N ASP A 222 20.12 -12.03 -12.51
CA ASP A 222 20.63 -13.29 -13.04
C ASP A 222 21.45 -14.09 -12.03
N ALA A 223 22.16 -13.42 -11.10
CA ALA A 223 22.93 -14.09 -10.06
C ALA A 223 22.06 -15.00 -9.17
N TYR A 224 20.77 -14.64 -8.98
CA TYR A 224 19.80 -15.39 -8.18
C TYR A 224 18.78 -16.16 -9.03
N CYS A 225 19.05 -16.36 -10.32
CA CYS A 225 18.19 -17.15 -11.20
C CYS A 225 18.63 -18.63 -11.21
N PRO A 226 17.88 -19.57 -10.60
CA PRO A 226 18.34 -20.97 -10.49
C PRO A 226 18.53 -21.65 -11.85
N THR A 227 17.78 -21.23 -12.87
CA THR A 227 17.87 -21.74 -14.25
C THR A 227 19.13 -21.29 -14.99
N LEU A 228 19.85 -20.28 -14.47
CA LEU A 228 21.07 -19.75 -15.07
C LEU A 228 22.34 -20.22 -14.34
N ARG A 229 22.23 -21.09 -13.33
CA ARG A 229 23.34 -21.50 -12.47
C ARG A 229 24.57 -22.04 -13.21
N ALA A 230 24.39 -22.63 -14.39
CA ALA A 230 25.48 -23.16 -15.20
C ALA A 230 26.15 -22.11 -16.12
N VAL A 231 25.55 -20.93 -16.29
CA VAL A 231 25.95 -19.95 -17.32
C VAL A 231 26.28 -18.55 -16.78
N VAL A 232 25.95 -18.26 -15.52
CA VAL A 232 26.32 -17.01 -14.85
C VAL A 232 27.03 -17.28 -13.52
N ARG A 233 27.70 -16.27 -12.98
CA ARG A 233 28.21 -16.31 -11.60
C ARG A 233 27.02 -16.20 -10.64
N SER A 234 26.55 -17.34 -10.16
CA SER A 234 25.43 -17.41 -9.23
C SER A 234 25.82 -17.15 -7.78
N GLN A 235 24.81 -16.76 -7.00
CA GLN A 235 24.80 -16.78 -5.54
C GLN A 235 23.99 -17.97 -5.04
#